data_AF-A0A0C2H671-F1
#
_entry.id   AF-A0A0C2H671-F1
#
_cell.length_a   1.000
_cell.length_b   1.000
_cell.length_c   1.000
_cell.angle_alpha   90.00
_cell.angle_beta   90.00
_cell.angle_gamma   90.00
#
_symmetry.space_group_name_H-M   'P 1'
#
loop_
_entity.id
_entity.type
_entity.pdbx_description
1 polymer ?
#
loop_
_entity_poly.entity_id
_entity_poly.type
_entity_poly.pdbx_seq_one_letter_code
_entity_poly.pdbx_strand_id
1 'polypeptide(L)'
;MVASEQSSRTKSLTDLMMKAWRQYDSTGNLRDWWDADVKKRFEERVQCIIDQYDKIEVPGTDMYINGKYTQGENIADNGAIKEAYRAYKNYLGRHGEEKRIKGLEQFNNEQMFFLGYALV
;
A
#
# COMPACT_ATOMS: atom_id res chain seq x y z
N MET A 1 -4.89 -30.52 14.82
CA MET A 1 -3.75 -29.90 15.54
C MET A 1 -2.68 -29.36 14.59
N VAL A 2 -2.33 -30.05 13.49
CA VAL A 2 -1.29 -29.56 12.55
C VAL A 2 -1.70 -28.29 11.77
N ALA A 3 -2.96 -28.18 11.35
CA ALA A 3 -3.46 -27.01 10.61
C ALA A 3 -3.47 -25.70 11.44
N SER A 4 -3.71 -25.78 12.75
CA SER A 4 -3.67 -24.62 13.66
C SER A 4 -2.23 -24.14 13.92
N GLU A 5 -1.25 -25.04 13.92
CA GLU A 5 0.17 -24.68 14.04
C GLU A 5 0.75 -24.05 12.78
N GLN A 6 0.35 -24.52 11.59
CA GLN A 6 0.77 -23.91 10.33
C GLN A 6 0.17 -22.50 10.16
N SER A 7 -1.10 -22.31 10.51
CA SER A 7 -1.75 -20.98 10.53
C SER A 7 -1.08 -19.99 11.49
N SER A 8 -0.57 -20.48 12.63
CA SER A 8 0.19 -19.68 13.60
C SER A 8 1.57 -19.26 13.06
N ARG A 9 2.27 -20.15 12.34
CA ARG A 9 3.58 -19.86 11.74
C ARG A 9 3.51 -18.91 10.55
N THR A 10 2.47 -18.98 9.71
CA THR A 10 2.26 -18.00 8.62
C THR A 10 1.89 -16.62 9.14
N LYS A 11 1.11 -16.52 10.23
CA LYS A 11 0.84 -15.24 10.92
C LYS A 11 2.11 -14.57 11.46
N SER A 12 3.09 -15.36 11.90
CA SER A 12 4.40 -14.88 12.37
C SER A 12 5.25 -14.28 11.25
N LEU A 13 5.33 -14.96 10.10
CA LEU A 13 6.17 -14.52 8.96
C LEU A 13 5.64 -13.26 8.26
N THR A 14 4.32 -13.08 8.22
CA THR A 14 3.71 -11.86 7.66
C THR A 14 3.81 -10.67 8.58
N ASP A 15 3.64 -10.90 9.89
CA ASP A 15 3.98 -9.90 10.89
C ASP A 15 5.45 -9.49 10.76
N LEU A 16 6.36 -10.42 10.45
CA LEU A 16 7.78 -10.16 10.29
C LEU A 16 8.13 -9.27 9.09
N MET A 17 7.46 -9.37 7.93
CA MET A 17 7.77 -8.52 6.77
C MET A 17 7.40 -7.04 6.98
N MET A 18 6.24 -6.76 7.57
CA MET A 18 5.86 -5.38 7.91
C MET A 18 6.62 -4.84 9.12
N LYS A 19 6.93 -5.72 10.09
CA LYS A 19 7.84 -5.41 11.20
C LYS A 19 9.24 -5.08 10.70
N ALA A 20 9.75 -5.79 9.70
CA ALA A 20 11.12 -5.61 9.20
C ALA A 20 11.38 -4.16 8.79
N TRP A 21 10.60 -3.58 7.88
CA TRP A 21 10.88 -2.23 7.36
C TRP A 21 10.81 -1.11 8.42
N ARG A 22 9.95 -1.25 9.44
CA ARG A 22 9.81 -0.24 10.50
C ARG A 22 10.80 -0.42 11.65
N GLN A 23 11.31 -1.63 11.84
CA GLN A 23 12.22 -1.95 12.94
C GLN A 23 13.67 -1.66 12.62
N TYR A 24 14.01 -1.36 11.36
CA TYR A 24 15.33 -0.86 11.02
C TYR A 24 15.38 0.65 11.14
N ASP A 25 16.40 1.15 11.84
CA ASP A 25 16.70 2.59 11.87
C ASP A 25 17.34 3.05 10.55
N SER A 26 17.67 4.34 10.44
CA SER A 26 18.28 4.93 9.24
C SER A 26 19.64 4.32 8.84
N THR A 27 20.26 3.54 9.73
CA THR A 27 21.53 2.85 9.50
C THR A 27 21.37 1.35 9.26
N GLY A 28 20.13 0.85 9.27
CA GLY A 28 19.83 -0.57 9.05
C GLY A 28 19.94 -1.43 10.30
N ASN A 29 19.97 -0.85 11.51
CA ASN A 29 19.99 -1.62 12.76
C ASN A 29 18.57 -1.94 13.25
N LEU A 30 18.35 -3.17 13.72
CA LEU A 30 17.09 -3.59 14.31
C LEU A 30 16.91 -2.94 15.71
N ARG A 31 16.07 -1.92 15.81
CA ARG A 31 15.75 -1.21 17.06
C ARG A 31 14.34 -0.63 17.00
N ASP A 32 13.62 -0.65 18.13
CA ASP A 32 12.38 0.15 18.24
C ASP A 32 12.78 1.62 18.49
N TRP A 33 12.74 2.42 17.42
CA TRP A 33 13.12 3.83 17.42
C TRP A 33 11.91 4.79 17.35
N TRP A 34 10.70 4.24 17.41
CA TRP A 34 9.46 5.01 17.35
C TRP A 34 8.89 5.27 18.74
N ASP A 35 8.36 6.48 18.96
CA ASP A 35 7.54 6.75 20.13
C ASP A 35 6.31 5.83 20.16
N ALA A 36 5.91 5.42 21.37
CA ALA A 36 4.79 4.50 21.58
C ALA A 36 3.48 5.02 20.96
N ASP A 37 3.26 6.33 21.02
CA ASP A 37 2.07 6.96 20.43
C ASP A 37 2.08 6.92 18.90
N VAL A 38 3.25 7.09 18.27
CA VAL A 38 3.40 6.98 16.82
C VAL A 38 3.19 5.53 16.38
N LYS A 39 3.74 4.58 17.15
CA LYS A 39 3.55 3.14 16.94
C LYS A 39 2.07 2.76 16.92
N LYS A 40 1.32 3.20 17.94
CA LYS A 40 -0.11 2.92 18.07
C LYS A 40 -0.91 3.49 16.89
N ARG A 41 -0.72 4.77 16.55
CA ARG A 41 -1.42 5.41 15.42
C ARG A 41 -1.08 4.78 14.07
N PHE A 42 0.11 4.20 13.93
CA PHE A 42 0.47 3.48 12.72
C PHE A 42 -0.25 2.14 12.65
N GLU A 43 -0.23 1.36 13.73
CA GLU A 43 -0.94 0.07 13.81
C GLU A 43 -2.46 0.25 13.54
N GLU A 44 -3.08 1.32 14.04
CA GLU A 44 -4.48 1.66 13.74
C GLU A 44 -4.73 1.86 12.23
N ARG A 45 -3.81 2.52 11.51
CA ARG A 45 -3.95 2.73 10.05
C ARG A 45 -3.66 1.47 9.25
N VAL A 46 -2.71 0.66 9.70
CA VAL A 46 -2.41 -0.65 9.12
C VAL A 46 -3.64 -1.54 9.20
N GLN A 47 -4.36 -1.52 10.34
CA GLN A 47 -5.59 -2.29 10.49
C GLN A 47 -6.65 -1.90 9.46
N CYS A 48 -6.80 -0.61 9.13
CA CYS A 48 -7.71 -0.17 8.08
C CYS A 48 -7.37 -0.79 6.71
N ILE A 49 -6.08 -0.87 6.36
CA ILE A 49 -5.62 -1.53 5.12
C ILE A 49 -5.91 -3.04 5.18
N ILE A 50 -5.63 -3.71 6.31
CA ILE A 50 -5.96 -5.13 6.47
C ILE A 50 -7.46 -5.35 6.24
N ASP A 51 -8.31 -4.60 6.94
CA ASP A 51 -9.77 -4.75 6.90
C ASP A 51 -10.37 -4.45 5.53
N GLN A 52 -9.74 -3.55 4.77
CA GLN A 52 -10.13 -3.25 3.40
C GLN A 52 -9.83 -4.43 2.47
N TYR A 53 -8.61 -4.96 2.52
CA TYR A 53 -8.18 -6.00 1.59
C TYR A 53 -8.73 -7.39 1.96
N ASP A 54 -8.99 -7.67 3.24
CA ASP A 54 -9.66 -8.91 3.70
C ASP A 54 -11.06 -9.09 3.11
N LYS A 55 -11.69 -8.03 2.60
CA LYS A 55 -13.03 -8.06 1.98
C LYS A 55 -13.01 -8.32 0.48
N ILE A 56 -11.83 -8.42 -0.12
CA ILE A 56 -11.69 -8.62 -1.57
C ILE A 56 -11.70 -10.13 -1.85
N GLU A 57 -12.75 -10.59 -2.51
CA GLU A 57 -12.83 -11.92 -3.09
C GLU A 57 -12.02 -11.97 -4.40
N VAL A 58 -11.23 -13.02 -4.58
CA VAL A 58 -10.46 -13.25 -5.79
C VAL A 58 -11.41 -13.77 -6.89
N PRO A 59 -11.61 -13.03 -7.99
CA PRO A 59 -12.60 -13.38 -9.01
C PRO A 59 -12.41 -14.80 -9.56
N GLY A 60 -13.51 -15.54 -9.69
CA GLY A 60 -13.49 -16.92 -10.17
C GLY A 60 -13.02 -17.94 -9.13
N THR A 61 -12.90 -17.54 -7.87
CA THR A 61 -12.61 -18.40 -6.72
C THR A 61 -13.52 -18.03 -5.54
N ASP A 62 -13.65 -18.92 -4.56
CA ASP A 62 -14.31 -18.60 -3.27
C ASP A 62 -13.30 -18.16 -2.20
N MET A 63 -12.15 -17.61 -2.60
CA MET A 63 -11.06 -17.21 -1.71
C MET A 63 -10.98 -15.70 -1.58
N TYR A 64 -10.64 -15.24 -0.36
CA TYR A 64 -10.43 -13.83 -0.05
C TYR A 64 -8.94 -13.52 0.10
N ILE A 65 -8.54 -12.30 -0.26
CA ILE A 65 -7.18 -11.82 -0.01
C ILE A 65 -6.91 -11.83 1.50
N ASN A 66 -5.71 -12.28 1.89
CA ASN A 66 -5.25 -12.17 3.26
C ASN A 66 -4.57 -10.80 3.45
N GLY A 67 -5.33 -9.80 3.89
CA GLY A 67 -4.89 -8.42 4.10
C GLY A 67 -3.74 -8.32 5.10
N LYS A 68 -3.69 -9.20 6.11
CA LYS A 68 -2.55 -9.28 7.05
C LYS A 68 -1.27 -9.79 6.36
N TYR A 69 -1.39 -10.66 5.36
CA TYR A 69 -0.24 -11.12 4.57
C TYR A 69 0.25 -10.04 3.61
N THR A 70 -0.67 -9.32 2.97
CA THR A 70 -0.36 -8.37 1.90
C THR A 70 -0.18 -6.92 2.36
N GLN A 71 -0.45 -6.61 3.65
CA GLN A 71 -0.41 -5.25 4.21
C GLN A 71 0.84 -4.43 3.85
N GLY A 72 2.03 -5.03 3.80
CA GLY A 72 3.27 -4.33 3.47
C GLY A 72 3.24 -3.72 2.08
N GLU A 73 2.94 -4.55 1.07
CA GLU A 73 2.80 -4.13 -0.32
C GLU A 73 1.59 -3.21 -0.51
N ASN A 74 0.44 -3.54 0.12
CA ASN A 74 -0.75 -2.69 0.03
C ASN A 74 -0.49 -1.26 0.56
N ILE A 75 0.28 -1.13 1.66
CA ILE A 75 0.69 0.17 2.18
C ILE A 75 1.64 0.88 1.21
N ALA A 76 2.58 0.13 0.62
CA ALA A 76 3.52 0.67 -0.36
C ALA A 76 2.79 1.20 -1.60
N ASP A 77 1.86 0.43 -2.17
CA ASP A 77 1.06 0.81 -3.35
C ASP A 77 0.20 2.04 -3.08
N ASN A 78 -0.56 2.04 -1.97
CA ASN A 78 -1.40 3.18 -1.58
C ASN A 78 -0.56 4.44 -1.27
N GLY A 79 0.61 4.26 -0.65
CA GLY A 79 1.55 5.34 -0.39
C GLY A 79 2.16 5.90 -1.67
N ALA A 80 2.61 5.02 -2.58
CA ALA A 80 3.25 5.37 -3.83
C ALA A 80 2.31 6.16 -4.74
N ILE A 81 1.08 5.68 -4.97
CA ILE A 81 0.15 6.39 -5.86
C ILE A 81 -0.25 7.75 -5.29
N LYS A 82 -0.40 7.85 -3.97
CA LYS A 82 -0.69 9.11 -3.28
C LYS A 82 0.44 10.13 -3.46
N GLU A 83 1.67 9.74 -3.22
CA GLU A 83 2.82 10.65 -3.33
C GLU A 83 3.15 10.97 -4.80
N ALA A 84 3.02 10.01 -5.71
CA ALA A 84 3.14 10.25 -7.14
C ALA A 84 2.10 11.26 -7.65
N TYR A 85 0.85 11.15 -7.21
CA TYR A 85 -0.20 12.11 -7.58
C TYR A 85 0.07 13.51 -7.01
N ARG A 86 0.54 13.60 -5.75
CA ARG A 86 0.96 14.89 -5.17
C ARG A 86 2.11 15.51 -5.94
N ALA A 87 3.10 14.72 -6.33
CA ALA A 87 4.21 15.18 -7.17
C ALA A 87 3.71 15.68 -8.53
N TYR A 88 2.76 14.97 -9.14
CA TYR A 88 2.13 15.37 -10.39
C TYR A 88 1.41 16.71 -10.28
N LYS A 89 0.57 16.90 -9.25
CA LYS A 89 -0.11 18.18 -9.00
C LYS A 89 0.88 19.32 -8.73
N ASN A 90 1.95 19.06 -8.00
CA ASN A 90 3.02 20.05 -7.77
C ASN A 90 3.74 20.44 -9.08
N TYR A 91 3.95 19.48 -9.97
CA TYR A 91 4.53 19.73 -11.30
C TYR A 91 3.62 20.64 -12.12
N LEU A 92 2.33 20.32 -12.22
CA LEU A 92 1.35 21.16 -12.95
C LEU A 92 1.22 22.56 -12.35
N GLY A 93 1.28 22.69 -11.02
CA GLY A 93 1.26 23.99 -10.35
C GLY A 93 2.46 24.89 -10.72
N ARG A 94 3.58 24.31 -11.15
CA ARG A 94 4.78 25.04 -11.56
C ARG A 94 4.89 25.26 -13.07
N HIS A 95 4.33 24.36 -13.87
CA HIS A 95 4.54 24.34 -15.33
C HIS A 95 3.27 24.57 -16.14
N GLY A 96 2.11 24.65 -15.49
CA GLY A 96 0.80 24.70 -16.14
C GLY A 96 0.29 23.32 -16.55
N GLU A 97 -0.91 23.30 -17.14
CA GLU A 97 -1.57 22.08 -17.62
C GLU A 97 -0.85 21.51 -18.85
N GLU A 98 -0.70 20.19 -18.87
CA GLU A 98 -0.17 19.47 -20.02
C GLU A 98 -1.21 19.34 -21.15
N LYS A 99 -0.73 19.23 -22.39
CA LYS A 99 -1.59 18.95 -23.54
C LYS A 99 -2.22 17.58 -23.40
N ARG A 100 -3.50 17.48 -23.76
CA ARG A 100 -4.22 16.20 -23.85
C ARG A 100 -3.55 15.27 -24.89
N ILE A 101 -3.61 13.97 -24.62
CA ILE A 101 -3.09 12.95 -25.53
C ILE A 101 -4.02 12.83 -26.74
N LYS A 102 -3.44 12.84 -27.94
CA LYS A 102 -4.21 12.74 -29.19
C LYS A 102 -4.88 11.37 -29.31
N GLY A 103 -6.18 11.35 -29.62
CA GLY A 103 -6.99 10.14 -29.70
C GLY A 103 -7.53 9.63 -28.35
N LEU A 104 -7.22 10.32 -27.25
CA LEU A 104 -7.72 10.02 -25.89
C LEU A 104 -8.29 11.28 -25.21
N GLU A 105 -8.69 12.28 -25.99
CA GLU A 105 -9.13 13.59 -25.49
C GLU A 105 -10.39 13.54 -24.62
N GLN A 106 -11.13 12.42 -24.63
CA GLN A 106 -12.24 12.17 -23.72
C GLN A 106 -11.82 12.05 -22.25
N PHE A 107 -10.53 11.80 -21.98
CA PHE A 107 -9.97 11.75 -20.63
C PHE A 107 -9.17 13.02 -20.33
N ASN A 108 -9.36 13.56 -19.13
CA ASN A 108 -8.49 14.61 -18.63
C ASN A 108 -7.16 14.03 -18.11
N ASN A 109 -6.16 14.88 -17.84
CA ASN A 109 -4.82 14.42 -17.48
C ASN A 109 -4.80 13.74 -16.10
N GLU A 110 -5.70 14.13 -15.19
CA GLU A 110 -5.86 13.44 -13.89
C GLU A 110 -6.42 12.03 -14.09
N GLN A 111 -7.41 11.86 -14.97
CA GLN A 111 -7.93 10.55 -15.36
C GLN A 111 -6.85 9.73 -16.06
N MET A 112 -6.09 10.33 -16.97
CA MET A 112 -4.97 9.66 -17.66
C MET A 112 -3.87 9.21 -16.69
N PHE A 113 -3.61 9.97 -15.62
CA PHE A 113 -2.68 9.56 -14.56
C PHE A 113 -3.11 8.24 -13.93
N PHE A 114 -4.38 8.13 -13.50
CA PHE A 114 -4.88 6.90 -12.87
C PHE A 114 -5.09 5.76 -13.87
N LEU A 115 -5.45 6.05 -15.12
CA LEU A 115 -5.49 5.03 -16.19
C LEU A 115 -4.08 4.49 -16.47
N GLY A 116 -3.07 5.35 -16.52
CA GLY A 116 -1.68 4.95 -16.69
C GLY A 116 -1.20 4.06 -15.54
N TYR A 117 -1.54 4.40 -14.30
CA TYR A 117 -1.24 3.57 -13.13
C TYR A 117 -1.88 2.18 -13.21
N ALA A 118 -3.15 2.09 -13.64
CA ALA A 118 -3.89 0.83 -13.67
C ALA A 118 -3.50 -0.12 -14.82
N LEU A 119 -2.77 0.35 -15.83
CA LEU A 119 -2.36 -0.42 -17.00
C LEU A 119 -0.98 -1.09 -16.87
N VAL A 120 -0.25 -0.77 -15.80
CA VAL A 120 1.05 -1.37 -15.46
C VAL A 120 0.82 -2.53 -14.51
#